data_AF-A0A1V5KGW3-F1
#
_entry.id   AF-A0A1V5KGW3-F1
#
_cell.length_a   1.000
_cell.length_b   1.000
_cell.length_c   1.000
_cell.angle_alpha   90.00
_cell.angle_beta   90.00
_cell.angle_gamma   90.00
#
_symmetry.space_group_name_H-M   'P 1'
#
loop_
_entity.id
_entity.type
_entity.pdbx_description
1 polymer ?
#
loop_
_entity_poly.entity_id
_entity_poly.type
_entity_poly.pdbx_seq_one_letter_code
_entity_poly.pdbx_strand_id
1 'polypeptide(L)'
;MSLTISYSLLLKRIIILDVLVIASGFVLRAIGGTLAIEEAISSWLIICTIFLSLFLALTKRRSEIIALGENAATVRKTLAGYSPQFLDQMINTATAACLMSYSLYTLDSNTVAKFGTRNLAFTLPFVMYGLFRYLFLVHHHNIGESPETALLHDKPIILCIILYVGTVAAIIYL
;
A
#
# COMPACT_ATOMS: atom_id res chain seq x y z
N MET A 1 13.54 9.03 13.72
CA MET A 1 13.05 10.39 13.40
C MET A 1 14.03 11.21 12.57
N SER A 2 15.35 11.02 12.72
CA SER A 2 16.40 11.84 12.07
C SER A 2 16.61 11.57 10.57
N LEU A 3 16.39 10.34 10.08
CA LEU A 3 16.46 10.00 8.65
C LEU A 3 15.38 10.69 7.80
N THR A 4 14.18 10.88 8.37
CA THR A 4 13.06 11.54 7.67
C THR A 4 13.32 13.03 7.43
N ILE A 5 14.13 13.68 8.28
CA ILE A 5 14.39 15.12 8.24
C ILE A 5 15.57 15.42 7.32
N SER A 6 16.71 14.71 7.45
CA SER A 6 17.91 14.99 6.65
C SER A 6 17.78 14.59 5.18
N TYR A 7 17.01 13.53 4.86
CA TYR A 7 16.83 13.06 3.48
C TYR A 7 15.68 13.78 2.73
N SER A 8 14.73 14.36 3.46
CA SER A 8 13.54 15.02 2.89
C SER A 8 13.82 16.32 2.12
N LEU A 9 14.95 16.99 2.34
CA LEU A 9 15.18 18.32 1.78
C LEU A 9 15.84 18.29 0.39
N LEU A 10 16.59 17.23 0.08
CA LEU A 10 17.34 17.10 -1.18
C LEU A 10 16.69 16.13 -2.18
N LEU A 11 16.05 15.04 -1.72
CA LEU A 11 15.50 14.01 -2.61
C LEU A 11 14.08 14.31 -3.14
N LYS A 12 13.36 15.28 -2.56
CA LYS A 12 12.03 15.75 -3.01
C LYS A 12 12.06 16.48 -4.36
N ARG A 13 13.11 16.32 -5.17
CA ARG A 13 13.23 16.92 -6.51
C ARG A 13 13.46 15.88 -7.60
N ILE A 14 13.65 14.61 -7.26
CA ILE A 14 13.89 13.54 -8.22
C ILE A 14 12.61 12.71 -8.31
N ILE A 15 12.09 12.59 -9.54
CA ILE A 15 10.90 11.79 -9.87
C ILE A 15 11.16 10.34 -9.42
N ILE A 16 10.13 9.66 -8.87
CA ILE A 16 10.17 8.30 -8.29
C ILE A 16 10.85 8.20 -6.92
N LEU A 17 11.92 8.95 -6.67
CA LEU A 17 12.60 8.89 -5.38
C LEU A 17 11.73 9.40 -4.22
N ASP A 18 10.80 10.33 -4.48
CA ASP A 18 9.88 10.83 -3.47
C ASP A 18 8.90 9.74 -2.96
N VAL A 19 8.33 8.93 -3.87
CA VAL A 19 7.45 7.82 -3.49
C VAL A 19 8.22 6.66 -2.87
N LEU A 20 9.46 6.40 -3.30
CA LEU A 20 10.33 5.39 -2.68
C LEU A 20 10.71 5.76 -1.25
N VAL A 21 11.04 7.02 -0.99
CA VAL A 21 11.34 7.51 0.38
C VAL A 21 10.11 7.36 1.28
N ILE A 22 8.91 7.65 0.77
CA ILE A 22 7.66 7.42 1.52
C ILE A 22 7.53 5.94 1.87
N ALA A 23 7.69 5.05 0.88
CA ALA A 23 7.60 3.60 1.08
C ALA A 23 8.63 3.09 2.11
N SER A 24 9.89 3.52 2.01
CA SER A 24 10.93 3.19 2.99
C SER A 24 10.55 3.64 4.41
N GLY A 25 9.90 4.80 4.55
CA GLY A 25 9.40 5.28 5.83
C GLY A 25 8.33 4.38 6.46
N PHE A 26 7.50 3.71 5.65
CA PHE A 26 6.55 2.71 6.15
C PHE A 26 7.24 1.41 6.56
N VAL A 27 8.24 0.97 5.79
CA VAL A 27 9.06 -0.20 6.13
C VAL A 27 9.77 -0.02 7.47
N LEU A 28 10.43 1.13 7.67
CA LEU A 28 11.12 1.43 8.93
C LEU A 28 10.16 1.42 10.13
N ARG A 29 8.91 1.88 9.94
CA ARG A 29 7.88 1.80 10.99
C ARG A 29 7.42 0.37 11.23
N ALA A 30 7.24 -0.44 10.19
CA ALA A 30 6.89 -1.85 10.33
C ALA A 30 7.99 -2.62 11.09
N ILE A 31 9.26 -2.37 10.76
CA ILE A 31 10.42 -2.94 11.48
C ILE A 31 10.43 -2.46 12.94
N GLY A 32 10.20 -1.17 13.19
CA GLY A 32 10.08 -0.64 14.55
C GLY A 32 8.96 -1.34 15.35
N GLY A 33 7.84 -1.66 14.69
CA GLY A 33 6.72 -2.40 15.26
C GLY A 33 7.09 -3.82 15.65
N THR A 34 7.79 -4.57 14.78
CA THR A 34 8.24 -5.94 15.10
C THR A 34 9.24 -5.95 16.24
N LEU A 35 10.16 -4.98 16.28
CA LEU A 35 11.13 -4.85 17.38
C LEU A 35 10.44 -4.52 18.71
N ALA A 36 9.36 -3.73 18.70
CA ALA A 36 8.63 -3.36 19.91
C ALA A 36 7.85 -4.53 20.54
N ILE A 37 7.49 -5.54 19.74
CA ILE A 37 6.81 -6.77 20.20
C ILE A 37 7.78 -7.97 20.30
N GLU A 38 9.09 -7.71 20.18
CA GLU A 38 10.17 -8.72 20.26
C GLU A 38 10.03 -9.88 19.25
N GLU A 39 9.36 -9.64 18.12
CA GLU A 39 9.12 -10.64 17.09
C GLU A 39 10.16 -10.52 15.96
N ALA A 40 10.55 -11.67 15.39
CA ALA A 40 11.46 -11.70 14.25
C ALA A 40 10.87 -10.98 13.03
N ILE A 41 11.72 -10.20 12.35
CA ILE A 41 11.33 -9.47 11.14
C ILE A 41 11.05 -10.46 10.01
N SER A 42 9.80 -10.55 9.57
CA SER A 42 9.42 -11.35 8.41
C SER A 42 9.84 -10.66 7.11
N SER A 43 10.56 -11.37 6.24
CA SER A 43 10.87 -10.90 4.89
C SER A 43 9.61 -10.54 4.11
N TRP A 44 8.53 -11.32 4.29
CA TRP A 44 7.23 -11.04 3.66
C TRP A 44 6.57 -9.77 4.20
N LEU A 45 6.74 -9.45 5.49
CA LEU A 45 6.26 -8.19 6.05
C LEU A 45 6.90 -7.01 5.33
N ILE A 46 8.23 -7.04 5.12
CA ILE A 46 8.94 -5.98 4.40
C ILE A 46 8.43 -5.86 2.96
N ILE A 47 8.36 -6.96 2.21
CA ILE A 47 7.96 -6.97 0.80
C ILE A 47 6.53 -6.44 0.63
N CYS A 48 5.57 -6.99 1.40
CA CYS A 48 4.18 -6.54 1.37
C CYS A 48 4.06 -5.06 1.75
N THR A 49 4.81 -4.61 2.77
CA THR A 49 4.79 -3.20 3.20
C THR A 49 5.34 -2.27 2.13
N ILE A 50 6.42 -2.64 1.43
CA ILE A 50 6.98 -1.84 0.34
C ILE A 50 5.95 -1.65 -0.78
N PHE A 51 5.36 -2.73 -1.29
CA PHE A 51 4.45 -2.62 -2.43
C PHE A 51 3.14 -1.95 -2.07
N LEU A 52 2.58 -2.23 -0.90
CA LEU A 52 1.35 -1.57 -0.43
C LEU A 52 1.58 -0.08 -0.18
N SER A 53 2.69 0.31 0.45
CA SER A 53 3.00 1.72 0.69
C SER A 53 3.32 2.47 -0.61
N LEU A 54 3.98 1.82 -1.58
CA LEU A 54 4.22 2.38 -2.89
C LEU A 54 2.90 2.60 -3.66
N PHE A 55 1.98 1.63 -3.62
CA PHE A 55 0.64 1.75 -4.17
C PHE A 55 -0.13 2.95 -3.58
N LEU A 56 -0.14 3.09 -2.26
CA LEU A 56 -0.80 4.22 -1.58
C LEU A 56 -0.12 5.56 -1.91
N ALA A 57 1.22 5.59 -1.96
CA ALA A 57 1.95 6.80 -2.30
C ALA A 57 1.65 7.25 -3.75
N LEU A 58 1.64 6.33 -4.71
CA LEU A 58 1.36 6.62 -6.12
C LEU A 58 -0.08 7.05 -6.36
N THR A 59 -1.05 6.36 -5.76
CA THR A 59 -2.48 6.74 -5.85
C THR A 59 -2.73 8.13 -5.27
N LYS A 60 -2.03 8.49 -4.18
CA LYS A 60 -2.02 9.86 -3.65
C LYS A 60 -1.43 10.87 -4.62
N ARG A 61 -0.27 10.58 -5.24
CA ARG A 61 0.34 11.46 -6.25
C ARG A 61 -0.61 11.72 -7.41
N ARG A 62 -1.32 10.68 -7.86
CA ARG A 62 -2.30 10.77 -8.94
C ARG A 62 -3.44 11.70 -8.57
N SER A 63 -4.02 11.53 -7.38
CA SER A 63 -5.11 12.39 -6.93
C SER A 63 -4.66 13.84 -6.73
N GLU A 64 -3.46 14.08 -6.19
CA GLU A 64 -2.90 15.43 -6.08
C GLU A 64 -2.75 16.10 -7.47
N ILE A 65 -2.28 15.38 -8.51
CA ILE A 65 -2.17 15.93 -9.88
C ILE A 65 -3.55 16.27 -10.45
N ILE A 66 -4.53 15.38 -10.30
CA ILE A 66 -5.88 15.59 -10.85
C ILE A 66 -6.58 16.74 -10.11
N ALA A 67 -6.42 16.83 -8.79
CA ALA A 67 -7.03 17.88 -7.98
C ALA A 67 -6.42 19.27 -8.24
N LEU A 68 -5.10 19.34 -8.40
CA LEU A 68 -4.38 20.62 -8.55
C LEU A 68 -4.32 21.12 -10.00
N GLY A 69 -4.47 20.25 -11.00
CA GLY A 69 -4.44 20.63 -12.41
C GLY A 69 -3.18 21.44 -12.77
N GLU A 70 -3.36 22.61 -13.38
CA GLU A 70 -2.25 23.52 -13.76
C GLU A 70 -1.46 24.05 -12.55
N ASN A 71 -2.05 24.06 -11.35
CA ASN A 71 -1.39 24.48 -10.11
C ASN A 71 -0.56 23.36 -9.45
N ALA A 72 -0.54 22.14 -10.01
CA ALA A 72 0.20 21.02 -9.41
C ALA A 72 1.70 21.32 -9.28
N ALA A 73 2.28 21.94 -10.33
CA ALA A 73 3.71 22.27 -10.39
C ALA A 73 4.11 23.42 -9.44
N THR A 74 3.18 24.31 -9.10
CA THR A 74 3.44 25.43 -8.17
C THR A 74 3.40 24.97 -6.71
N VAL A 75 2.56 24.00 -6.38
CA VAL A 75 2.47 23.39 -5.04
C VAL A 75 3.64 22.42 -4.77
N ARG A 76 4.07 21.65 -5.77
CA ARG A 76 5.20 20.71 -5.64
C ARG A 76 5.93 20.53 -6.97
N LYS A 77 7.22 20.91 -6.99
CA LYS A 77 8.08 20.79 -8.17
C LYS A 77 8.23 19.37 -8.72
N THR A 78 8.08 18.32 -7.90
CA THR A 78 8.11 16.93 -8.37
C THR A 78 6.89 16.51 -9.18
N LEU A 79 5.73 17.15 -8.99
CA LEU A 79 4.53 16.83 -9.76
C LEU A 79 4.67 17.28 -11.23
N ALA A 80 5.55 18.24 -11.53
CA ALA A 80 5.78 18.71 -12.90
C ALA A 80 6.31 17.62 -13.86
N GLY A 81 6.92 16.55 -13.32
CA GLY A 81 7.46 15.45 -14.12
C GLY A 81 6.51 14.25 -14.27
N TYR A 82 5.35 14.26 -13.60
CA TYR A 82 4.39 13.17 -13.64
C TYR A 82 3.22 13.48 -14.57
N SER A 83 2.89 12.53 -15.45
CA SER A 83 1.59 12.53 -16.13
C SER A 83 0.64 11.54 -15.43
N PRO A 84 -0.68 11.78 -15.46
CA PRO A 84 -1.66 10.81 -14.95
C PRO A 84 -1.47 9.41 -15.53
N GLN A 85 -1.18 9.31 -16.83
CA GLN A 85 -0.98 8.03 -17.52
C GLN A 85 0.26 7.29 -17.04
N PHE A 86 1.35 8.02 -16.76
CA PHE A 86 2.56 7.40 -16.22
C PHE A 86 2.33 6.90 -14.78
N LEU A 87 1.61 7.68 -13.97
CA LEU A 87 1.21 7.24 -12.63
C LEU A 87 0.30 6.01 -12.68
N ASP A 88 -0.65 5.95 -13.63
CA ASP A 88 -1.53 4.79 -13.80
C ASP A 88 -0.74 3.52 -14.12
N GLN A 89 0.29 3.61 -14.97
CA GLN A 89 1.20 2.48 -15.24
C GLN A 89 1.93 2.03 -13.97
N MET A 90 2.51 2.97 -13.22
CA MET A 90 3.20 2.65 -11.97
C MET A 90 2.27 2.05 -10.91
N ILE A 91 1.05 2.59 -10.79
CA ILE A 91 0.01 2.10 -9.88
C ILE A 91 -0.38 0.67 -10.26
N ASN A 92 -0.56 0.37 -11.54
CA ASN A 92 -0.88 -0.98 -12.01
C ASN A 92 0.25 -1.97 -11.69
N THR A 93 1.52 -1.58 -11.91
CA THR A 93 2.67 -2.40 -11.53
C THR A 93 2.72 -2.64 -10.01
N ALA A 94 2.53 -1.59 -9.20
CA ALA A 94 2.51 -1.71 -7.75
C ALA A 94 1.35 -2.57 -7.24
N THR A 95 0.17 -2.47 -7.87
CA THR A 95 -1.01 -3.29 -7.55
C THR A 95 -0.73 -4.76 -7.83
N ALA A 96 -0.19 -5.08 -9.01
CA ALA A 96 0.18 -6.43 -9.38
C ALA A 96 1.24 -7.02 -8.42
N ALA A 97 2.27 -6.22 -8.08
CA ALA A 97 3.30 -6.63 -7.13
C ALA A 97 2.73 -6.85 -5.72
N CYS A 98 1.78 -6.01 -5.27
CA CYS A 98 1.09 -6.18 -4.00
C CYS A 98 0.30 -7.49 -3.97
N LEU A 99 -0.51 -7.77 -5.00
CA LEU A 99 -1.27 -9.01 -5.10
C LEU A 99 -0.35 -10.24 -5.16
N MET A 100 0.71 -10.18 -5.96
CA MET A 100 1.66 -11.27 -6.09
C MET A 100 2.38 -11.53 -4.76
N SER A 101 2.88 -10.48 -4.11
CA SER A 101 3.59 -10.60 -2.83
C SER A 101 2.69 -11.21 -1.75
N TYR A 102 1.43 -10.78 -1.66
CA TYR A 102 0.47 -11.36 -0.72
C TYR A 102 0.14 -12.82 -1.06
N SER A 103 -0.05 -13.14 -2.34
CA SER A 103 -0.29 -14.52 -2.81
C SER A 103 0.86 -15.44 -2.41
N LEU A 104 2.10 -15.03 -2.70
CA LEU A 104 3.29 -15.79 -2.35
C LEU A 104 3.42 -15.93 -0.82
N TYR A 105 3.17 -14.87 -0.06
CA TYR A 105 3.14 -14.93 1.40
C TYR A 105 2.16 -15.99 1.91
N THR A 106 0.93 -16.03 1.40
CA THR A 106 -0.10 -16.99 1.86
C THR A 106 0.21 -18.45 1.51
N LEU A 107 1.07 -18.68 0.51
CA LEU A 107 1.46 -20.01 0.03
C LEU A 107 2.86 -20.43 0.50
N ASP A 108 3.63 -19.52 1.08
CA ASP A 108 5.00 -19.77 1.52
C ASP A 108 5.06 -20.84 2.60
N SER A 109 6.05 -21.73 2.52
CA SER A 109 6.19 -22.84 3.45
C SER A 109 6.42 -22.38 4.89
N ASN A 110 7.15 -21.26 5.10
CA ASN A 110 7.35 -20.72 6.44
C ASN A 110 6.05 -20.14 7.01
N THR A 111 5.22 -19.50 6.19
CA THR A 111 3.89 -19.01 6.60
C THR A 111 2.98 -20.18 6.96
N VAL A 112 2.93 -21.22 6.13
CA VAL A 112 2.13 -22.42 6.41
C VAL A 112 2.60 -23.10 7.70
N ALA A 113 3.91 -23.21 7.92
CA ALA A 113 4.46 -23.75 9.16
C ALA A 113 4.13 -22.88 10.37
N LYS A 114 4.16 -21.55 10.24
CA LYS A 114 3.87 -20.60 11.32
C LYS A 114 2.40 -20.63 11.76
N PHE A 115 1.47 -20.75 10.83
CA PHE A 115 0.02 -20.74 11.12
C PHE A 115 -0.62 -22.13 11.14
N GLY A 116 0.11 -23.19 10.80
CA GLY A 116 -0.39 -24.56 10.76
C GLY A 116 -1.42 -24.85 9.66
N THR A 117 -1.58 -23.94 8.68
CA THR A 117 -2.65 -24.02 7.69
C THR A 117 -2.23 -23.43 6.34
N ARG A 118 -2.68 -24.09 5.26
CA ARG A 118 -2.51 -23.61 3.87
C ARG A 118 -3.71 -22.78 3.39
N ASN A 119 -4.75 -22.70 4.21
CA ASN A 119 -6.03 -22.12 3.82
C ASN A 119 -6.02 -20.59 3.78
N LEU A 120 -4.93 -19.93 4.23
CA LEU A 120 -4.76 -18.48 4.13
C LEU A 120 -4.93 -17.95 2.70
N ALA A 121 -4.66 -18.77 1.68
CA ALA A 121 -4.90 -18.41 0.28
C ALA A 121 -6.37 -18.08 -0.02
N PHE A 122 -7.35 -18.57 0.75
CA PHE A 122 -8.76 -18.19 0.60
C PHE A 122 -9.05 -16.73 0.92
N THR A 123 -8.10 -16.02 1.52
CA THR A 123 -8.23 -14.59 1.79
C THR A 123 -7.92 -13.72 0.56
N LEU A 124 -7.34 -14.32 -0.51
CA LEU A 124 -6.93 -13.62 -1.73
C LEU A 124 -8.06 -12.86 -2.44
N PRO A 125 -9.28 -13.41 -2.60
CA PRO A 125 -10.37 -12.70 -3.25
C PRO A 125 -10.73 -11.39 -2.53
N PHE A 126 -10.61 -11.34 -1.20
CA PHE A 126 -10.87 -10.11 -0.44
C PHE A 126 -9.79 -9.05 -0.67
N VAL A 127 -8.51 -9.45 -0.66
CA VAL A 127 -7.41 -8.51 -0.93
C VAL A 127 -7.50 -7.97 -2.36
N MET A 128 -7.82 -8.84 -3.32
CA MET A 128 -8.07 -8.46 -4.72
C MET A 128 -9.23 -7.48 -4.85
N TYR A 129 -10.37 -7.78 -4.24
CA TYR A 129 -11.53 -6.90 -4.25
C TYR A 129 -11.20 -5.55 -3.61
N GLY A 130 -10.55 -5.54 -2.44
CA GLY A 130 -10.17 -4.31 -1.73
C GLY A 130 -9.27 -3.41 -2.56
N LEU A 131 -8.23 -3.95 -3.19
CA LEU A 131 -7.33 -3.18 -4.06
C LEU A 131 -8.07 -2.63 -5.29
N PHE A 132 -8.88 -3.43 -5.97
CA PHE A 132 -9.63 -2.98 -7.15
C PHE A 132 -10.73 -1.98 -6.80
N ARG A 133 -11.43 -2.16 -5.69
CA ARG A 133 -12.42 -1.21 -5.20
C ARG A 133 -11.77 0.11 -4.83
N TYR A 134 -10.61 0.08 -4.17
CA TYR A 134 -9.86 1.29 -3.87
C TYR A 134 -9.40 1.99 -5.16
N LEU A 135 -8.87 1.26 -6.13
CA LEU A 135 -8.51 1.83 -7.45
C LEU A 135 -9.71 2.47 -8.13
N PHE A 136 -10.88 1.82 -8.11
CA PHE A 136 -12.12 2.38 -8.64
C PHE A 136 -12.45 3.73 -7.97
N LEU A 137 -12.37 3.81 -6.64
CA LEU A 137 -12.62 5.06 -5.89
C LEU A 137 -11.60 6.16 -6.22
N VAL A 138 -10.32 5.81 -6.39
CA VAL A 138 -9.27 6.75 -6.80
C VAL A 138 -9.54 7.30 -8.21
N HIS A 139 -9.98 6.45 -9.14
CA HIS A 139 -10.20 6.84 -10.53
C HIS A 139 -11.51 7.63 -10.73
N HIS A 140 -12.59 7.24 -10.04
CA HIS A 140 -13.92 7.82 -10.25
C HIS A 140 -14.31 8.90 -9.24
N HIS A 141 -13.77 8.86 -8.03
CA HIS A 141 -14.17 9.75 -6.93
C HIS A 141 -13.01 10.56 -6.35
N ASN A 142 -11.81 10.46 -6.96
CA ASN A 142 -10.59 11.18 -6.58
C ASN A 142 -10.21 11.08 -5.08
N ILE A 143 -10.55 9.96 -4.42
CA ILE A 143 -10.36 9.76 -2.96
C ILE A 143 -8.89 9.46 -2.60
N GLY A 144 -7.97 9.44 -3.56
CA GLY A 144 -6.57 9.07 -3.33
C GLY A 144 -5.80 10.00 -2.39
N GLU A 145 -6.31 11.20 -2.08
CA GLU A 145 -5.69 12.09 -1.10
C GLU A 145 -5.76 11.58 0.34
N SER A 146 -6.81 10.81 0.67
CA SER A 146 -7.10 10.32 2.03
C SER A 146 -7.57 8.85 1.98
N PRO A 147 -6.62 7.89 1.92
CA PRO A 147 -6.93 6.46 1.93
C PRO A 147 -7.83 6.04 3.10
N GLU A 148 -7.64 6.68 4.26
CA GLU A 148 -8.44 6.52 5.46
C GLU A 148 -9.93 6.80 5.24
N THR A 149 -10.27 7.76 4.37
CA THR A 149 -11.67 8.07 4.06
C THR A 149 -12.33 6.91 3.32
N ALA A 150 -11.62 6.27 2.38
CA ALA A 150 -12.12 5.08 1.71
C ALA A 150 -12.30 3.91 2.71
N LEU A 151 -11.35 3.71 3.62
CA LEU A 151 -11.42 2.66 4.64
C LEU A 151 -12.55 2.87 5.66
N LEU A 152 -12.89 4.12 5.99
CA LEU A 152 -13.85 4.45 7.04
C LEU A 152 -15.28 4.72 6.52
N HIS A 153 -15.44 5.06 5.25
CA HIS A 153 -16.75 5.49 4.71
C HIS A 153 -17.27 4.63 3.55
N ASP A 154 -16.41 3.90 2.81
CA ASP A 154 -16.87 3.03 1.73
C ASP A 154 -17.41 1.71 2.30
N LYS A 155 -18.74 1.59 2.35
CA LYS A 155 -19.42 0.39 2.86
C LYS A 155 -18.91 -0.92 2.23
N PRO A 156 -18.67 -1.00 0.91
CA PRO A 156 -18.06 -2.19 0.30
C PRO A 156 -16.66 -2.53 0.83
N ILE A 157 -15.77 -1.55 0.99
CA ILE A 157 -14.45 -1.77 1.59
C ILE A 157 -14.57 -2.24 3.04
N ILE A 158 -15.43 -1.61 3.84
CA ILE A 158 -15.64 -2.00 5.25
C ILE A 158 -16.12 -3.45 5.34
N LEU A 159 -17.12 -3.83 4.53
CA LEU A 159 -17.62 -5.20 4.48
C LEU A 159 -16.51 -6.17 4.04
N CYS A 160 -15.71 -5.79 3.04
CA CYS A 160 -14.57 -6.59 2.59
C CYS A 160 -13.53 -6.81 3.71
N ILE A 161 -13.22 -5.79 4.49
CA ILE A 161 -12.30 -5.90 5.63
C ILE A 161 -12.87 -6.80 6.71
N ILE A 162 -14.15 -6.66 7.04
CA ILE A 162 -14.82 -7.51 8.04
C ILE A 162 -14.78 -8.98 7.60
N LEU A 163 -15.11 -9.28 6.34
CA LEU A 163 -15.07 -10.64 5.80
C LEU A 163 -13.65 -11.19 5.73
N TYR A 164 -12.66 -10.35 5.39
CA TYR A 164 -11.25 -10.71 5.40
C TYR A 164 -10.80 -11.11 6.82
N VAL A 165 -11.03 -10.24 7.81
CA VAL A 165 -10.63 -10.49 9.21
C VAL A 165 -11.36 -11.70 9.77
N GLY A 166 -12.67 -11.84 9.50
CA GLY A 166 -13.45 -13.01 9.91
C GLY A 166 -12.92 -14.30 9.32
N THR A 167 -12.51 -14.28 8.04
CA THR A 167 -11.94 -15.45 7.35
C THR A 167 -10.55 -15.79 7.90
N VAL A 168 -9.68 -14.81 8.11
CA VAL A 168 -8.36 -15.00 8.74
C VAL A 168 -8.51 -15.60 10.14
N ALA A 169 -9.40 -15.05 10.97
CA ALA A 169 -9.65 -15.56 12.31
C ALA A 169 -10.20 -17.00 12.27
N ALA A 170 -11.15 -17.29 11.39
CA ALA A 170 -11.67 -18.65 11.22
C ALA A 170 -10.57 -19.63 10.80
N ILE A 171 -9.67 -19.26 9.89
CA ILE A 171 -8.60 -20.14 9.41
C ILE A 171 -7.54 -20.41 10.48
N ILE A 172 -7.26 -19.44 11.37
CA ILE A 172 -6.19 -19.55 12.37
C ILE A 172 -6.70 -20.21 13.66
N TYR A 173 -7.96 -19.98 14.05
CA TYR A 173 -8.49 -20.38 15.35
C TYR A 173 -9.51 -21.53 15.32
N LEU A 174 -10.04 -21.91 14.15
CA LEU A 174 -10.95 -23.06 13.97
C LEU A 174 -10.28 -24.17 13.16
#